data_AF-A0A0M3JGY5-F1
#
_entry.id   AF-A0A0M3JGY5-F1
#
_cell.length_a   1.000
_cell.length_b   1.000
_cell.length_c   1.000
_cell.angle_alpha   90.00
_cell.angle_beta   90.00
_cell.angle_gamma   90.00
#
_symmetry.space_group_name_H-M   'P 1'
#
loop_
_entity.id
_entity.type
_entity.pdbx_description
1 polymer ?
#
loop_
_entity_poly.entity_id
_entity_poly.type
_entity_poly.pdbx_seq_one_letter_code
_entity_poly.pdbx_strand_id
1 'polypeptide(L)'
;LALIEQAYDNPHEALSRIKRHMLTQRAFKEVGIEFMDLYSHLVPVYDIEPLEKVTDAYLDQYLWYEADKRRLFPSWIKPGDTEPPPLLTYK
;
A
#
# COMPACT_ATOMS: atom_id res chain seq x y z
N LEU A 1 8.99 -13.58 2.92
CA LEU A 1 10.04 -13.49 1.88
C LEU A 1 9.76 -14.46 0.73
N ALA A 2 9.57 -15.76 1.00
CA ALA A 2 9.27 -16.77 -0.04
C ALA A 2 8.14 -16.39 -1.03
N LEU A 3 7.05 -15.75 -0.55
CA LEU A 3 5.95 -15.30 -1.43
C LEU A 3 6.37 -14.20 -2.42
N ILE A 4 7.30 -13.33 -2.02
CA ILE A 4 7.82 -12.25 -2.86
C ILE A 4 8.77 -12.84 -3.89
N GLU A 5 9.68 -13.72 -3.46
CA GLU A 5 10.59 -14.44 -4.35
C GLU A 5 9.82 -15.21 -5.43
N GLN A 6 8.79 -15.98 -5.05
CA GLN A 6 7.94 -16.67 -6.01
C GLN A 6 7.23 -15.71 -6.98
N ALA A 7 6.81 -14.53 -6.50
CA ALA A 7 6.20 -13.52 -7.34
C ALA A 7 7.19 -12.90 -8.34
N TYR A 8 8.47 -12.80 -7.98
CA TYR A 8 9.54 -12.39 -8.89
C TYR A 8 9.83 -13.47 -9.93
N ASP A 9 9.87 -14.74 -9.53
CA ASP A 9 10.13 -15.86 -10.44
C ASP A 9 8.99 -16.06 -11.46
N ASN A 10 7.74 -15.88 -11.03
CA ASN A 10 6.54 -16.10 -11.85
C ASN A 10 5.55 -14.93 -11.80
N PRO A 11 5.85 -13.78 -12.43
CA PRO A 11 5.03 -12.57 -12.30
C PRO A 11 3.64 -12.70 -12.93
N HIS A 12 3.49 -13.47 -14.01
CA HIS A 12 2.18 -13.67 -14.65
C HIS A 12 1.18 -14.40 -13.76
N GLU A 13 1.65 -15.42 -13.03
CA GLU A 13 0.82 -16.16 -12.08
C GLU A 13 0.47 -15.27 -10.89
N ALA A 14 1.45 -14.53 -10.36
CA ALA A 14 1.24 -13.59 -9.26
C ALA A 14 0.18 -12.53 -9.62
N LEU A 15 0.27 -11.92 -10.81
CA LEU A 15 -0.72 -10.94 -11.29
C LEU A 15 -2.11 -11.55 -11.47
N SER A 16 -2.19 -12.77 -12.00
CA SER A 16 -3.47 -13.48 -12.16
C SER A 16 -4.12 -13.75 -10.80
N ARG A 17 -3.31 -14.12 -9.79
CA ARG A 17 -3.76 -14.32 -8.41
C ARG A 17 -4.26 -13.03 -7.78
N ILE A 18 -3.52 -11.92 -7.91
CA ILE A 18 -3.91 -10.60 -7.41
C ILE A 18 -5.27 -10.17 -7.99
N LYS A 19 -5.43 -10.22 -9.32
CA LYS A 19 -6.69 -9.87 -9.99
C LYS A 19 -7.86 -10.75 -9.53
N ARG A 20 -7.61 -12.05 -9.34
CA ARG A 20 -8.62 -12.96 -8.82
C ARG A 20 -9.06 -12.55 -7.41
N HIS A 21 -8.13 -12.26 -6.49
CA HIS A 21 -8.47 -11.79 -5.16
C HIS A 21 -9.32 -10.52 -5.19
N MET A 22 -8.97 -9.53 -6.02
CA MET A 22 -9.77 -8.31 -6.18
C MET A 22 -11.21 -8.59 -6.62
N LEU A 23 -11.41 -9.56 -7.52
CA LEU A 23 -12.75 -9.86 -8.04
C LEU A 23 -13.59 -10.68 -7.05
N THR A 24 -13.00 -11.69 -6.41
CA THR A 24 -13.78 -12.71 -5.68
C THR A 24 -13.70 -12.59 -4.16
N GLN A 25 -12.61 -12.05 -3.60
CA GLN A 25 -12.41 -12.03 -2.16
C GLN A 25 -13.16 -10.85 -1.52
N ARG A 26 -14.03 -11.16 -0.55
CA ARG A 26 -14.81 -10.17 0.22
C ARG A 26 -14.75 -10.40 1.74
N ALA A 27 -14.19 -11.54 2.16
CA ALA A 27 -13.87 -11.83 3.55
C ALA A 27 -12.35 -12.00 3.64
N PHE A 28 -11.77 -11.39 4.67
CA PHE A 28 -10.32 -11.33 4.89
C PHE A 28 -9.98 -11.96 6.23
N LYS A 29 -8.69 -12.29 6.42
CA LYS A 29 -8.21 -12.81 7.69
C LYS A 29 -8.20 -11.72 8.77
N GLU A 30 -8.06 -12.16 10.02
CA GLU A 30 -7.88 -11.24 11.13
C GLU A 30 -6.60 -10.43 10.98
N VAL A 31 -6.63 -9.18 11.44
CA VAL A 31 -5.49 -8.26 11.42
C VAL A 31 -4.96 -8.16 12.84
N GLY A 32 -3.67 -8.45 13.02
CA GLY A 32 -2.98 -8.27 14.29
C GLY A 32 -2.83 -6.79 14.63
N ILE A 33 -2.92 -6.44 15.91
CA ILE A 33 -2.64 -5.08 16.38
C ILE A 33 -1.62 -5.11 17.51
N GLU A 34 -0.56 -4.34 17.34
CA GLU A 34 0.47 -4.10 18.34
C GLU A 34 0.59 -2.59 18.57
N PHE A 35 1.17 -2.18 19.69
CA PHE A 35 1.41 -0.77 19.99
C PHE A 35 2.89 -0.52 20.13
N MET A 36 3.43 0.34 19.27
CA MET A 36 4.78 0.85 19.41
C MET A 36 4.79 2.03 20.38
N ASP A 37 5.57 1.90 21.45
CA ASP A 37 5.71 2.95 22.46
C ASP A 37 6.80 3.95 22.07
N LEU A 38 6.39 5.21 21.88
CA LEU A 38 7.29 6.33 21.62
C LEU A 38 7.56 7.18 22.88
N TYR A 39 7.33 6.61 24.07
CA TYR A 39 7.46 7.19 25.41
C TYR A 39 6.59 8.41 25.72
N SER A 40 5.97 9.00 24.70
CA SER A 40 5.07 10.16 24.77
C SER A 40 3.64 9.80 24.34
N HIS A 41 3.52 8.88 23.39
CA HIS A 41 2.26 8.36 22.88
C HIS A 41 2.49 6.97 22.30
N LEU A 42 1.41 6.20 22.16
CA LEU A 42 1.40 4.88 21.54
C LEU A 42 0.94 4.99 20.10
N VAL A 43 1.63 4.31 19.18
CA VAL A 43 1.22 4.22 17.77
C VAL A 43 0.77 2.80 17.47
N PRO A 44 -0.45 2.60 16.93
CA PRO A 44 -0.89 1.28 16.51
C PRO A 44 -0.12 0.81 15.28
N VAL A 45 0.36 -0.44 15.33
CA VAL A 45 1.01 -1.15 14.23
C VAL A 45 0.12 -2.33 13.86
N TYR A 46 -0.29 -2.38 12.59
CA TYR A 46 -1.16 -3.42 12.07
C TYR A 46 -0.33 -4.49 11.36
N ASP A 47 -0.54 -5.76 11.74
CA ASP A 47 0.02 -6.90 11.00
C ASP A 47 -1.05 -7.56 10.14
N ILE A 48 -0.86 -7.39 8.83
CA ILE A 48 -1.73 -7.93 7.78
C ILE A 48 -1.09 -9.18 7.21
N GLU A 49 -1.92 -10.17 6.84
CA GLU A 49 -1.47 -11.42 6.26
C GLU A 49 -0.62 -11.19 4.98
N PRO A 50 0.53 -11.88 4.81
CA PRO A 50 1.47 -11.55 3.73
C PRO A 50 0.94 -11.67 2.29
N LEU A 51 -0.02 -12.55 2.01
CA LEU A 51 -0.59 -12.75 0.67
C LEU A 51 -1.59 -11.63 0.33
N GLU A 52 -2.40 -11.22 1.29
CA GLU A 52 -3.28 -10.05 1.23
C GLU A 52 -2.44 -8.77 1.05
N LYS A 53 -1.36 -8.62 1.83
CA LYS A 53 -0.42 -7.49 1.75
C LYS A 53 0.20 -7.29 0.35
N VAL A 54 0.49 -8.37 -0.38
CA VAL A 54 0.99 -8.26 -1.78
C VAL A 54 -0.11 -7.74 -2.72
N THR A 55 -1.36 -8.16 -2.52
CA THR A 55 -2.49 -7.70 -3.33
C THR A 55 -2.77 -6.21 -3.07
N ASP A 56 -2.73 -5.80 -1.80
CA ASP A 56 -2.94 -4.41 -1.38
C ASP A 56 -1.82 -3.50 -1.87
N ALA A 57 -0.56 -3.93 -1.76
CA ALA A 57 0.58 -3.18 -2.30
C ALA A 57 0.47 -2.96 -3.81
N TYR A 58 0.04 -3.98 -4.56
CA TYR A 58 -0.20 -3.82 -6.01
C TYR A 58 -1.34 -2.85 -6.29
N LEU A 59 -2.43 -2.95 -5.53
CA LEU A 59 -3.59 -2.07 -5.69
C LEU A 59 -3.24 -0.60 -5.40
N ASP A 60 -2.54 -0.34 -4.31
CA ASP A 60 -2.07 0.99 -3.93
C ASP A 60 -1.24 1.63 -5.05
N GLN A 61 -0.23 0.91 -5.56
CA GLN A 61 0.61 1.38 -6.65
C GLN A 61 -0.19 1.66 -7.93
N TYR A 62 -1.13 0.79 -8.28
CA TYR A 62 -1.98 0.99 -9.46
C TYR A 62 -2.90 2.21 -9.32
N LEU A 63 -3.50 2.40 -8.15
CA LEU A 63 -4.39 3.53 -7.88
C LEU A 63 -3.63 4.85 -7.92
N TRP A 64 -2.46 4.95 -7.28
CA TRP A 64 -1.65 6.17 -7.30
C TRP A 64 -1.20 6.52 -8.72
N TYR A 65 -0.73 5.54 -9.48
CA TYR A 65 -0.33 5.74 -10.87
C TYR A 65 -1.48 6.26 -11.75
N GLU A 66 -2.66 5.64 -11.68
CA GLU A 66 -3.81 6.08 -12.47
C GLU A 66 -4.41 7.40 -11.97
N ALA A 67 -4.33 7.67 -10.65
CA ALA A 67 -4.79 8.93 -10.06
C ALA A 67 -3.95 10.12 -10.55
N ASP A 68 -2.62 10.00 -10.55
CA ASP A 68 -1.74 11.07 -11.03
C ASP A 68 -1.87 11.28 -12.55
N LYS A 69 -1.91 10.18 -13.31
CA LYS A 69 -2.12 10.21 -14.77
C LYS A 69 -3.40 10.95 -15.17
N ARG A 70 -4.45 10.85 -14.36
CA ARG A 70 -5.75 11.52 -14.59
C ARG A 70 -5.86 12.87 -13.87
N ARG A 71 -4.82 13.30 -13.16
CA ARG A 71 -4.80 14.50 -12.31
C ARG A 71 -5.98 14.54 -11.35
N LEU A 72 -6.25 13.39 -10.72
CA LEU A 72 -7.38 13.22 -9.80
C LEU A 72 -7.28 14.15 -8.59
N PHE A 73 -6.07 14.30 -8.04
CA PHE A 73 -5.80 15.12 -6.86
C PHE A 73 -5.32 16.53 -7.26
N PRO A 74 -5.98 17.60 -6.78
CA PRO A 74 -5.48 18.96 -6.95
C PRO A 74 -4.17 19.22 -6.19
N SER A 75 -3.41 20.22 -6.61
CA SER A 75 -2.06 20.53 -6.09
C SER A 75 -2.00 20.96 -4.61
N TRP A 76 -3.13 21.32 -4.00
CA TRP A 76 -3.20 21.67 -2.58
C TRP A 76 -3.30 20.45 -1.65
N ILE A 77 -3.52 19.25 -2.20
CA ILE A 77 -3.46 18.01 -1.42
C ILE A 77 -1.98 17.66 -1.19
N LYS A 78 -1.60 17.46 0.07
CA LYS A 78 -0.24 17.17 0.53
C LYS A 78 -0.25 15.93 1.42
N PRO A 79 0.84 15.15 1.52
CA PRO A 79 2.12 15.30 0.82
C PRO A 79 2.02 15.03 -0.70
N GLY A 80 2.94 15.58 -1.48
CA GLY A 80 3.03 15.32 -2.92
C GLY A 80 4.47 14.99 -3.33
N ASP A 81 4.63 14.25 -4.43
CA ASP A 81 5.92 13.64 -4.81
C ASP A 81 6.96 14.66 -5.32
N THR A 82 6.56 15.88 -5.63
CA THR A 82 7.43 16.91 -6.22
C THR A 82 8.28 17.66 -5.20
N GLU A 83 7.97 17.56 -3.90
CA GLU A 83 8.65 18.35 -2.89
C GLU A 83 8.73 17.67 -1.52
N PRO A 84 9.88 17.79 -0.82
CA PRO A 84 9.98 17.33 0.56
C PRO A 84 9.25 18.30 1.53
N PRO A 85 8.86 17.84 2.73
CA PRO A 85 8.11 18.67 3.69
C PRO A 85 8.75 20.04 4.03
N PRO A 86 10.09 20.18 4.18
CA PRO A 86 10.69 21.48 4.42
C PRO A 86 10.53 22.47 3.25
N LEU A 87 10.51 21.98 2.01
CA LEU A 87 10.31 22.82 0.83
C LEU A 87 8.85 23.31 0.76
N LEU A 88 7.90 22.49 1.18
CA LEU A 88 6.49 22.87 1.28
C LEU A 88 6.28 24.04 2.25
N THR A 89 6.99 24.06 3.39
CA THR A 89 6.89 25.17 4.36
C THR A 89 7.50 26.49 3.89
N TYR A 90 8.39 26.43 2.89
CA TYR A 90 9.08 27.61 2.35
C TYR A 90 8.30 28.33 1.25
N LYS A 91 7.44 27.59 0.51
CA LYS A 91 6.64 28.13 -0.59
C LYS A 91 5.41 28.89 -0.11
#